data_AF-A0A2G9U8D3-F1
#
_entry.id   AF-A0A2G9U8D3-F1
#
_cell.length_a   1.000
_cell.length_b   1.000
_cell.length_c   1.000
_cell.angle_alpha   90.00
_cell.angle_beta   90.00
_cell.angle_gamma   90.00
#
_symmetry.space_group_name_H-M   'P 1'
#
loop_
_entity.id
_entity.type
_entity.pdbx_description
1 polymer ?
#
loop_
_entity_poly.entity_id
_entity_poly.type
_entity_poly.pdbx_seq_one_letter_code
_entity_poly.pdbx_strand_id
1 'polypeptide(L)'
;LFRTFAELTVLHPNLAYPYAFVYIRQIAIHLRNAIISKKRKDMVQTVYNWQMMQCLYLWTRVVSKAHAVHDCEAICELTYPLTQLIHGVLKLYHSLRYIPLRLHCISLLIQLQANCGIYVPTLTLAVELLDDAEHILAKKPKSVKNAKVVDMDCALKVGAPVLEENVWRSTLCDHLFRVTLQAAHLICSQPSFPDVIVPITHRVILMSCTAPKYLNVFNSHATE
;
A
#
# COMPACT_ATOMS: atom_id res chain seq x y z
N LEU A 1 12.35 -0.36 -16.56
CA LEU A 1 11.53 -1.46 -17.10
C LEU A 1 10.03 -1.15 -17.08
N PHE A 2 9.38 -0.99 -15.91
CA PHE A 2 7.92 -0.80 -15.87
C PHE A 2 7.41 0.45 -16.60
N ARG A 3 8.18 1.55 -16.57
CA ARG A 3 7.85 2.77 -17.33
C ARG A 3 7.80 2.50 -18.84
N THR A 4 8.85 1.89 -19.39
CA THR A 4 8.94 1.54 -20.81
C THR A 4 7.83 0.58 -21.23
N PHE A 5 7.49 -0.40 -20.38
CA PHE A 5 6.37 -1.29 -20.66
C PHE A 5 5.02 -0.54 -20.68
N ALA A 6 4.78 0.32 -19.70
CA ALA A 6 3.57 1.15 -19.67
C ALA A 6 3.47 2.08 -20.90
N GLU A 7 4.59 2.67 -21.34
CA GLU A 7 4.68 3.45 -22.57
C GLU A 7 4.33 2.59 -23.81
N LEU A 8 4.88 1.37 -23.91
CA LEU A 8 4.56 0.46 -25.00
C LEU A 8 3.09 0.05 -25.03
N THR A 9 2.47 -0.18 -23.86
CA THR A 9 1.06 -0.59 -23.78
C THR A 9 0.10 0.48 -24.27
N VAL A 10 0.41 1.76 -24.04
CA VAL A 10 -0.43 2.88 -24.53
C VAL A 10 -0.15 3.24 -26.00
N LEU A 11 0.98 2.82 -26.57
CA LEU A 11 1.23 2.95 -28.02
C LEU A 11 0.37 1.97 -28.84
N HIS A 12 0.08 0.80 -28.29
CA HIS A 12 -0.72 -0.23 -28.95
C HIS A 12 -1.80 -0.83 -28.00
N PRO A 13 -2.79 -0.03 -27.56
CA PRO A 13 -3.74 -0.44 -26.54
C PRO A 13 -4.61 -1.64 -26.96
N ASN A 14 -5.03 -1.69 -28.23
CA ASN A 14 -5.82 -2.81 -28.77
C ASN A 14 -5.08 -4.15 -28.73
N LEU A 15 -3.76 -4.14 -28.90
CA LEU A 15 -2.94 -5.35 -28.78
C LEU A 15 -2.63 -5.67 -27.32
N ALA A 16 -2.38 -4.67 -26.49
CA ALA A 16 -2.01 -4.85 -25.10
C ALA A 16 -3.17 -5.31 -24.21
N TYR A 17 -4.38 -4.82 -24.45
CA TYR A 17 -5.54 -5.05 -23.58
C TYR A 17 -5.88 -6.54 -23.38
N PRO A 18 -5.96 -7.41 -24.41
CA PRO A 18 -6.24 -8.82 -24.21
C PRO A 18 -5.25 -9.50 -23.26
N TYR A 19 -3.95 -9.19 -23.38
CA TYR A 19 -2.94 -9.71 -22.47
C TYR A 19 -3.13 -9.16 -21.05
N ALA A 20 -3.37 -7.86 -20.91
CA ALA A 20 -3.62 -7.23 -19.62
C ALA A 20 -4.81 -7.86 -18.89
N PHE A 21 -5.92 -8.06 -19.61
CA PHE A 21 -7.12 -8.71 -19.10
C PHE A 21 -6.83 -10.14 -18.60
N VAL A 22 -6.14 -10.96 -19.41
CA VAL A 22 -5.80 -12.34 -19.01
C VAL A 22 -4.91 -12.33 -17.76
N TYR A 23 -3.88 -11.48 -17.71
CA TYR A 23 -2.98 -11.43 -16.56
C TYR A 23 -3.68 -10.98 -15.27
N ILE A 24 -4.49 -9.93 -15.33
CA ILE A 24 -5.29 -9.46 -14.17
C ILE A 24 -6.24 -10.55 -13.71
N ARG A 25 -6.88 -11.28 -14.63
CA ARG A 25 -7.73 -12.43 -14.30
C ARG A 25 -6.95 -13.56 -13.62
N GLN A 26 -5.72 -13.86 -14.05
CA GLN A 26 -4.88 -14.87 -13.39
C GLN A 26 -4.52 -14.45 -11.96
N ILE A 27 -4.15 -13.18 -11.75
CA ILE A 27 -3.91 -12.64 -10.40
C ILE A 27 -5.17 -12.82 -9.52
N ALA A 28 -6.36 -12.54 -10.08
CA ALA A 28 -7.62 -12.75 -9.38
C ALA A 28 -7.86 -14.21 -8.96
N ILE A 29 -7.54 -15.17 -9.84
CA ILE A 29 -7.68 -16.60 -9.55
C ILE A 29 -6.71 -17.01 -8.42
N HIS A 30 -5.44 -16.59 -8.49
CA HIS A 30 -4.45 -16.87 -7.44
C HIS A 30 -4.89 -16.30 -6.09
N LEU A 31 -5.34 -15.05 -6.07
CA LEU A 31 -5.83 -14.39 -4.87
C LEU A 31 -7.07 -15.11 -4.30
N ARG A 32 -8.06 -15.44 -5.14
CA ARG A 32 -9.26 -16.16 -4.72
C ARG A 32 -8.93 -17.51 -4.09
N ASN A 33 -8.02 -18.28 -4.70
CA ASN A 33 -7.58 -19.56 -4.17
C ASN A 33 -6.91 -19.42 -2.79
N ALA A 34 -6.08 -18.37 -2.63
CA ALA A 34 -5.46 -18.06 -1.35
C ALA A 34 -6.47 -17.60 -0.28
N ILE A 35 -7.52 -16.86 -0.67
CA ILE A 35 -8.61 -16.45 0.23
C ILE A 35 -9.39 -17.67 0.73
N ILE A 36 -9.83 -18.55 -0.18
CA ILE A 36 -10.58 -19.77 0.16
C ILE A 36 -9.75 -20.68 1.07
N SER A 37 -8.46 -20.79 0.79
CA SER A 37 -7.52 -21.65 1.53
C SER A 37 -6.65 -20.88 2.53
N LYS A 38 -7.14 -19.80 3.15
CA LYS A 38 -6.33 -18.88 3.98
C LYS A 38 -5.59 -19.54 5.17
N LYS A 39 -6.03 -20.72 5.62
CA LYS A 39 -5.34 -21.52 6.65
C LYS A 39 -4.05 -22.18 6.14
N ARG A 40 -3.91 -22.35 4.82
CA ARG A 40 -2.76 -22.94 4.15
C ARG A 40 -1.69 -21.88 3.87
N LYS A 41 -0.56 -21.96 4.57
CA LYS A 41 0.54 -20.98 4.47
C LYS A 41 1.16 -20.95 3.08
N ASP A 42 1.27 -22.10 2.44
CA ASP A 42 1.72 -22.28 1.05
C ASP A 42 0.85 -21.46 0.07
N MET A 43 -0.48 -21.51 0.23
CA MET A 43 -1.40 -20.75 -0.63
C MET A 43 -1.24 -19.23 -0.43
N VAL A 44 -1.08 -18.76 0.81
CA VAL A 44 -0.80 -17.34 1.09
C VAL A 44 0.54 -16.91 0.48
N GLN A 45 1.57 -17.77 0.50
CA GLN A 45 2.88 -17.48 -0.09
C GLN A 45 2.85 -17.37 -1.62
N THR A 46 1.88 -18.00 -2.29
CA THR A 46 1.70 -17.80 -3.75
C THR A 46 1.25 -16.38 -4.11
N VAL A 47 0.69 -15.64 -3.15
CA VAL A 47 0.30 -14.23 -3.31
C VAL A 47 1.32 -13.30 -2.64
N TYR A 48 1.83 -13.67 -1.46
CA TYR A 48 2.76 -12.85 -0.67
C TYR A 48 4.22 -13.11 -1.08
N ASN A 49 4.52 -12.82 -2.34
CA ASN A 49 5.86 -12.90 -2.91
C ASN A 49 6.14 -11.71 -3.83
N TRP A 50 7.41 -11.55 -4.18
CA TRP A 50 7.86 -10.38 -4.93
C TRP A 50 7.36 -10.40 -6.37
N GLN A 51 7.20 -11.57 -6.97
CA GLN A 51 6.66 -11.70 -8.33
C GLN A 51 5.25 -11.12 -8.41
N MET A 52 4.37 -11.49 -7.47
CA MET A 52 3.02 -10.90 -7.37
C MET A 52 3.10 -9.38 -7.17
N MET A 53 3.96 -8.91 -6.28
CA MET A 53 4.10 -7.48 -6.02
C MET A 53 4.60 -6.71 -7.27
N GLN A 54 5.58 -7.24 -8.00
CA GLN A 54 6.06 -6.65 -9.26
C GLN A 54 4.96 -6.62 -10.32
N CYS A 55 4.11 -7.64 -10.40
CA CYS A 55 2.94 -7.61 -11.27
C CYS A 55 1.97 -6.49 -10.90
N LEU A 56 1.69 -6.28 -9.60
CA LEU A 56 0.83 -5.19 -9.15
C LEU A 56 1.46 -3.81 -9.45
N TYR A 57 2.77 -3.65 -9.25
CA TYR A 57 3.51 -2.44 -9.64
C TYR A 57 3.41 -2.15 -11.13
N LEU A 58 3.61 -3.17 -11.96
CA LEU A 58 3.53 -3.06 -13.42
C LEU A 58 2.15 -2.60 -13.87
N TRP A 59 1.10 -3.33 -13.46
CA TRP A 59 -0.26 -3.04 -13.90
C TRP A 59 -0.79 -1.73 -13.35
N THR A 60 -0.39 -1.32 -12.14
CA THR A 60 -0.74 0.01 -11.62
C THR A 60 -0.17 1.12 -12.49
N ARG A 61 1.08 0.98 -12.95
CA ARG A 61 1.71 1.96 -13.85
C ARG A 61 1.07 1.96 -15.24
N VAL A 62 0.76 0.78 -15.80
CA VAL A 62 0.07 0.65 -17.09
C VAL A 62 -1.29 1.34 -17.05
N VAL A 63 -2.12 1.01 -16.06
CA VAL A 63 -3.46 1.60 -15.92
C VAL A 63 -3.39 3.10 -15.66
N SER A 64 -2.50 3.55 -14.76
CA SER A 64 -2.32 4.99 -14.50
C SER A 64 -1.89 5.75 -15.75
N LYS A 65 -1.02 5.15 -16.59
CA LYS A 65 -0.58 5.76 -17.84
C LYS A 65 -1.68 5.79 -18.90
N ALA A 66 -2.51 4.75 -18.96
CA ALA A 66 -3.65 4.68 -19.87
C ALA A 66 -4.66 5.82 -19.62
N HIS A 67 -4.93 6.19 -18.37
CA HIS A 67 -5.79 7.34 -18.04
C HIS A 67 -5.22 8.70 -18.47
N ALA A 68 -3.91 8.79 -18.70
CA ALA A 68 -3.25 10.03 -19.11
C ALA A 68 -3.15 10.19 -20.64
N VAL A 69 -3.69 9.26 -21.43
CA VAL A 69 -3.60 9.23 -22.90
C VAL A 69 -4.97 8.88 -23.48
N HIS A 70 -5.28 9.38 -24.68
CA HIS A 70 -6.52 9.06 -25.41
C HIS A 70 -6.48 7.63 -25.99
N ASP A 71 -7.65 7.12 -26.41
CA ASP A 71 -7.83 5.82 -27.10
C ASP A 71 -7.38 4.59 -26.28
N CYS A 72 -7.41 4.70 -24.96
CA CYS A 72 -6.99 3.65 -24.02
C CYS A 72 -8.12 3.16 -23.09
N GLU A 73 -9.39 3.43 -23.44
CA GLU A 73 -10.56 3.20 -22.58
C GLU A 73 -10.67 1.76 -22.09
N ALA A 74 -10.40 0.78 -22.96
CA ALA A 74 -10.42 -0.64 -22.59
C ALA A 74 -9.42 -0.97 -21.47
N ILE A 75 -8.22 -0.37 -21.47
CA ILE A 75 -7.25 -0.54 -20.39
C ILE A 75 -7.72 0.19 -19.13
N CYS A 76 -8.34 1.37 -19.28
CA CYS A 76 -8.92 2.12 -18.16
C CYS A 76 -10.02 1.33 -17.43
N GLU A 77 -10.80 0.49 -18.12
CA GLU A 77 -11.79 -0.40 -17.49
C GLU A 77 -11.18 -1.39 -16.49
N LEU A 78 -9.88 -1.69 -16.60
CA LEU A 78 -9.16 -2.58 -15.68
C LEU A 78 -8.83 -1.92 -14.33
N THR A 79 -9.10 -0.62 -14.16
CA THR A 79 -8.83 0.13 -12.92
C THR A 79 -9.55 -0.48 -11.71
N TYR A 80 -10.85 -0.76 -11.84
CA TYR A 80 -11.63 -1.32 -10.73
C TYR A 80 -11.21 -2.76 -10.39
N PRO A 81 -11.09 -3.70 -11.35
CA PRO A 81 -10.52 -5.02 -11.09
C PRO A 81 -9.16 -4.95 -10.39
N LEU A 82 -8.23 -4.12 -10.87
CA LEU A 82 -6.92 -3.99 -10.27
C LEU A 82 -6.97 -3.44 -8.83
N THR A 83 -7.79 -2.42 -8.59
CA THR A 83 -8.02 -1.84 -7.26
C THR A 83 -8.53 -2.90 -6.27
N GLN A 84 -9.51 -3.71 -6.69
CA GLN A 84 -10.05 -4.81 -5.87
C GLN A 84 -9.00 -5.88 -5.58
N LEU A 85 -8.13 -6.20 -6.53
CA LEU A 85 -7.04 -7.15 -6.32
C LEU A 85 -6.03 -6.63 -5.31
N ILE A 86 -5.58 -5.39 -5.43
CA ILE A 86 -4.64 -4.79 -4.47
C ILE A 86 -5.26 -4.75 -3.07
N HIS A 87 -6.54 -4.37 -2.97
CA HIS A 87 -7.26 -4.38 -1.69
C HIS A 87 -7.37 -5.79 -1.09
N GLY A 88 -7.68 -6.80 -1.91
CA GLY A 88 -7.73 -8.19 -1.46
C GLY A 88 -6.37 -8.74 -1.04
N VAL A 89 -5.27 -8.36 -1.71
CA VAL A 89 -3.90 -8.70 -1.30
C VAL A 89 -3.56 -8.06 0.06
N LEU A 90 -3.90 -6.77 0.24
CA LEU A 90 -3.70 -6.04 1.50
C LEU A 90 -4.40 -6.74 2.68
N LYS A 91 -5.65 -7.20 2.48
CA LYS A 91 -6.48 -7.83 3.52
C LYS A 91 -6.31 -9.36 3.63
N LEU A 92 -5.50 -9.98 2.75
CA LEU A 92 -5.41 -11.45 2.67
C LEU A 92 -4.97 -12.08 4.00
N TYR A 93 -3.94 -11.57 4.68
CA TYR A 93 -3.45 -12.14 5.94
C TYR A 93 -3.11 -11.07 6.99
N HIS A 94 -3.76 -11.15 8.15
CA HIS A 94 -3.65 -10.15 9.20
C HIS A 94 -2.49 -10.46 10.16
N SER A 95 -1.24 -10.19 9.75
CA SER A 95 -0.06 -10.26 10.61
C SER A 95 0.80 -9.01 10.50
N LEU A 96 1.22 -8.48 11.65
CA LEU A 96 2.12 -7.32 11.79
C LEU A 96 3.46 -7.49 11.05
N ARG A 97 3.87 -8.73 10.77
CA ARG A 97 5.09 -9.02 9.99
C ARG A 97 4.98 -8.61 8.52
N TYR A 98 3.77 -8.42 7.99
CA TYR A 98 3.52 -8.04 6.59
C TYR A 98 3.13 -6.56 6.44
N ILE A 99 3.40 -5.72 7.44
CA ILE A 99 3.20 -4.28 7.32
C ILE A 99 3.90 -3.68 6.09
N PRO A 100 5.17 -4.03 5.76
CA PRO A 100 5.82 -3.54 4.54
C PRO A 100 5.03 -3.85 3.26
N LEU A 101 4.53 -5.07 3.10
CA LEU A 101 3.65 -5.45 1.99
C LEU A 101 2.39 -4.57 1.93
N ARG A 102 1.76 -4.29 3.07
CA ARG A 102 0.56 -3.44 3.12
C ARG A 102 0.86 -2.00 2.77
N LEU A 103 2.00 -1.44 3.20
CA LEU A 103 2.44 -0.11 2.78
C LEU A 103 2.60 -0.01 1.27
N HIS A 104 3.19 -1.03 0.64
CA HIS A 104 3.26 -1.10 -0.82
C HIS A 104 1.88 -1.12 -1.47
N CYS A 105 0.95 -1.94 -0.96
CA CYS A 105 -0.42 -1.98 -1.45
C CYS A 105 -1.14 -0.61 -1.32
N ILE A 106 -1.04 0.06 -0.17
CA ILE A 106 -1.66 1.37 0.03
C ILE A 106 -1.04 2.40 -0.92
N SER A 107 0.29 2.38 -1.09
CA SER A 107 0.99 3.26 -2.03
C SER A 107 0.51 3.06 -3.48
N LEU A 108 0.27 1.82 -3.91
CA LEU A 108 -0.33 1.53 -5.21
C LEU A 108 -1.76 2.06 -5.33
N LEU A 109 -2.57 1.91 -4.29
CA LEU A 109 -3.94 2.41 -4.27
C LEU A 109 -4.00 3.94 -4.33
N ILE A 110 -3.09 4.63 -3.63
CA ILE A 110 -2.89 6.09 -3.71
C ILE A 110 -2.53 6.48 -5.15
N GLN A 111 -1.61 5.75 -5.80
CA GLN A 111 -1.28 6.01 -7.21
C GLN A 111 -2.48 5.84 -8.14
N LEU A 112 -3.29 4.79 -7.96
CA LEU A 112 -4.49 4.60 -8.77
C LEU A 112 -5.51 5.73 -8.54
N GLN A 113 -5.81 6.07 -7.29
CA GLN A 113 -6.73 7.16 -6.96
C GLN A 113 -6.27 8.51 -7.55
N ALA A 114 -4.98 8.80 -7.47
CA ALA A 114 -4.41 10.05 -7.99
C ALA A 114 -4.50 10.16 -9.53
N ASN A 115 -4.26 9.06 -10.25
CA ASN A 115 -4.11 9.09 -11.71
C ASN A 115 -5.35 8.67 -12.48
N CYS A 116 -6.27 7.92 -11.87
CA CYS A 116 -7.40 7.29 -12.58
C CYS A 116 -8.76 7.96 -12.30
N GLY A 117 -8.78 9.05 -11.52
CA GLY A 117 -10.01 9.78 -11.20
C GLY A 117 -11.06 8.98 -10.42
N ILE A 118 -10.66 7.88 -9.77
CA ILE A 118 -11.54 7.04 -8.94
C ILE A 118 -11.38 7.38 -7.47
N TYR A 119 -12.44 7.26 -6.68
CA TYR A 119 -12.34 7.32 -5.23
C TYR A 119 -11.98 5.93 -4.65
N VAL A 120 -10.91 5.87 -3.86
CA VAL A 120 -10.54 4.73 -3.05
C VAL A 120 -10.40 5.22 -1.60
N PRO A 121 -10.90 4.50 -0.58
CA PRO A 121 -10.75 4.92 0.82
C PRO A 121 -9.30 4.65 1.33
N THR A 122 -8.30 5.16 0.63
CA THR A 122 -6.86 5.00 0.95
C THR A 122 -6.51 5.53 2.32
N LEU A 123 -7.14 6.64 2.71
CA LEU A 123 -6.94 7.25 4.02
C LEU A 123 -7.43 6.34 5.15
N THR A 124 -8.61 5.72 4.99
CA THR A 124 -9.10 4.72 5.96
C THR A 124 -8.13 3.54 6.08
N LEU A 125 -7.61 3.04 4.96
CA LEU A 125 -6.65 1.93 4.95
C LEU A 125 -5.31 2.29 5.62
N ALA A 126 -4.84 3.52 5.42
CA ALA A 126 -3.64 4.02 6.10
C ALA A 126 -3.84 4.11 7.61
N VAL A 127 -5.02 4.55 8.05
CA VAL A 127 -5.39 4.68 9.46
C VAL A 127 -5.54 3.33 10.15
N GLU A 128 -6.11 2.32 9.49
CA GLU A 128 -6.09 0.95 10.02
C GLU A 128 -4.65 0.41 10.21
N LEU A 129 -3.72 0.81 9.34
CA LEU A 129 -2.32 0.41 9.46
C LEU A 129 -1.59 1.18 10.57
N LEU A 130 -2.02 2.41 10.89
CA LEU A 130 -1.57 3.14 12.07
C LEU A 130 -1.97 2.40 13.36
N ASP A 131 -3.17 1.83 13.44
CA ASP A 131 -3.59 1.04 14.62
C ASP A 131 -2.69 -0.19 14.83
N ASP A 132 -2.34 -0.89 13.74
CA ASP A 132 -1.38 -1.99 13.77
C ASP A 132 0.01 -1.55 14.24
N ALA A 133 0.45 -0.35 13.84
CA ALA A 133 1.72 0.22 14.26
C ALA A 133 1.69 0.63 15.75
N GLU A 134 0.59 1.21 16.23
CA GLU A 134 0.40 1.53 17.65
C GLU A 134 0.58 0.27 18.52
N HIS A 135 0.00 -0.87 18.11
CA HIS A 135 0.19 -2.14 18.79
C HIS A 135 1.65 -2.63 18.82
N ILE A 136 2.46 -2.28 17.83
CA ILE A 136 3.91 -2.56 17.83
C ILE A 136 4.63 -1.63 18.81
N LEU A 137 4.30 -0.34 18.76
CA LEU A 137 4.95 0.70 19.56
C LEU A 137 4.64 0.60 21.06
N ALA A 138 3.45 0.13 21.42
CA ALA A 138 3.05 -0.12 22.81
C ALA A 138 3.96 -1.13 23.54
N LYS A 139 4.64 -2.02 22.80
CA LYS A 139 5.61 -2.96 23.37
C LYS A 139 6.95 -2.29 23.59
N LYS A 140 7.58 -2.50 24.75
CA LYS A 140 8.93 -1.97 25.05
C LYS A 140 9.93 -2.37 23.96
N PRO A 141 10.63 -1.41 23.34
CA PRO A 141 11.62 -1.71 22.31
C PRO A 141 12.85 -2.40 22.91
N LYS A 142 13.50 -3.25 22.11
CA LYS A 142 14.76 -3.90 22.49
C LYS A 142 15.85 -3.52 21.50
N SER A 143 17.02 -3.18 22.02
CA SER A 143 18.21 -2.99 21.19
C SER A 143 18.75 -4.37 20.80
N VAL A 144 18.48 -4.82 19.58
CA VAL A 144 18.99 -6.08 19.07
C VAL A 144 20.40 -5.85 18.54
N LYS A 145 21.41 -6.45 19.20
CA LYS A 145 22.84 -6.22 18.91
C LYS A 145 23.32 -6.68 17.51
N ASN A 146 22.47 -7.32 16.71
CA ASN A 146 22.75 -7.82 15.36
C ASN A 146 21.50 -7.75 14.46
N ALA A 147 20.73 -6.67 14.52
CA ALA A 147 19.59 -6.53 13.64
C ALA A 147 20.08 -6.35 12.19
N LYS A 148 19.59 -7.21 11.29
CA LYS A 148 19.80 -7.04 9.86
C LYS A 148 19.05 -5.76 9.45
N VAL A 149 19.76 -4.81 8.83
CA VAL A 149 19.13 -3.62 8.26
C VAL A 149 18.10 -4.09 7.23
N VAL A 150 16.82 -3.86 7.49
CA VAL A 150 15.73 -4.16 6.57
C VAL A 150 15.21 -2.85 6.00
N ASP A 151 15.45 -2.65 4.72
CA ASP A 151 14.79 -1.58 3.97
C ASP A 151 13.31 -1.92 3.76
N MET A 152 12.44 -0.96 4.10
CA MET A 152 11.00 -1.09 4.01
C MET A 152 10.54 -1.17 2.55
N ASP A 153 11.27 -0.52 1.63
CA ASP A 153 10.95 -0.50 0.21
C ASP A 153 11.28 -1.83 -0.50
N CYS A 154 12.19 -2.62 0.09
CA CYS A 154 12.69 -3.86 -0.48
C CYS A 154 12.20 -5.11 0.26
N ALA A 155 11.28 -4.97 1.22
CA ALA A 155 10.80 -6.05 2.05
C ALA A 155 9.29 -6.23 1.94
N LEU A 156 8.85 -7.48 1.79
CA LEU A 156 7.43 -7.83 1.98
C LEU A 156 7.11 -8.25 3.41
N LYS A 157 8.11 -8.78 4.11
CA LYS A 157 7.94 -9.44 5.41
C LYS A 157 9.15 -9.20 6.29
N VAL A 158 8.89 -8.84 7.54
CA VAL A 158 9.91 -8.71 8.57
C VAL A 158 9.88 -9.86 9.58
N GLY A 159 11.04 -10.14 10.17
CA GLY A 159 11.15 -11.05 11.31
C GLY A 159 10.55 -10.46 12.57
N ALA A 160 10.16 -11.30 13.53
CA ALA A 160 9.74 -10.84 14.86
C ALA A 160 10.76 -9.93 15.58
N PRO A 161 12.09 -10.18 15.54
CA PRO A 161 13.03 -9.31 16.24
C PRO A 161 13.12 -7.90 15.65
N VAL A 162 12.91 -7.75 14.33
CA VAL A 162 12.94 -6.45 13.64
C VAL A 162 11.76 -5.57 14.09
N LEU A 163 10.62 -6.17 14.43
CA LEU A 163 9.47 -5.43 14.99
C LEU A 163 9.76 -4.79 16.36
N GLU A 164 10.80 -5.23 17.08
CA GLU A 164 11.22 -4.68 18.36
C GLU A 164 12.33 -3.63 18.23
N GLU A 165 12.90 -3.47 17.04
CA GLU A 165 14.03 -2.57 16.77
C GLU A 165 13.56 -1.12 16.64
N ASN A 166 14.21 -0.22 17.39
CA ASN A 166 13.84 1.21 17.41
C ASN A 166 14.01 1.89 16.05
N VAL A 167 15.11 1.61 15.33
CA VAL A 167 15.37 2.25 14.03
C VAL A 167 14.27 1.88 13.03
N TRP A 168 13.93 0.59 12.95
CA TRP A 168 12.86 0.13 12.07
C TRP A 168 11.49 0.71 12.45
N ARG A 169 11.20 0.85 13.75
CA ARG A 169 9.97 1.49 14.24
C ARG A 169 9.89 2.97 13.85
N SER A 170 11.01 3.71 13.89
CA SER A 170 11.05 5.09 13.40
C SER A 170 10.74 5.14 11.92
N THR A 171 11.46 4.35 11.11
CA THR A 171 11.23 4.30 9.66
C THR A 171 9.79 3.89 9.31
N LEU A 172 9.19 2.97 10.07
CA LEU A 172 7.79 2.61 9.93
C LEU A 172 6.87 3.81 10.13
N CYS A 173 7.08 4.58 11.21
CA CYS A 173 6.29 5.76 11.50
C CYS A 173 6.40 6.77 10.35
N ASP A 174 7.63 7.08 9.90
CA ASP A 174 7.87 8.02 8.79
C ASP A 174 7.10 7.62 7.53
N HIS A 175 7.15 6.33 7.15
CA HIS A 175 6.45 5.82 5.97
C HIS A 175 4.92 5.88 6.14
N LEU A 176 4.41 5.53 7.32
CA LEU A 176 2.98 5.61 7.61
C LEU A 176 2.47 7.05 7.58
N PHE A 177 3.24 8.01 8.11
CA PHE A 177 2.88 9.43 8.03
C PHE A 177 2.87 9.90 6.59
N ARG A 178 3.91 9.58 5.82
CA ARG A 178 3.96 9.94 4.40
C ARG A 178 2.75 9.38 3.63
N VAL A 179 2.41 8.12 3.81
CA VAL A 179 1.27 7.47 3.13
C VAL A 179 -0.06 8.06 3.59
N THR A 180 -0.23 8.33 4.89
CA THR A 180 -1.44 8.95 5.44
C THR A 180 -1.63 10.38 4.90
N LEU A 181 -0.55 11.17 4.86
CA LEU A 181 -0.57 12.54 4.33
C LEU A 181 -0.88 12.55 2.83
N GLN A 182 -0.27 11.65 2.05
CA GLN A 182 -0.58 11.49 0.63
C GLN A 182 -2.05 11.11 0.41
N ALA A 183 -2.58 10.18 1.20
CA ALA A 183 -3.98 9.80 1.11
C ALA A 183 -4.94 10.94 1.50
N ALA A 184 -4.60 11.72 2.53
CA ALA A 184 -5.37 12.89 2.94
C ALA A 184 -5.35 14.00 1.86
N HIS A 185 -4.21 14.23 1.21
CA HIS A 185 -4.08 15.18 0.12
C HIS A 185 -5.02 14.85 -1.06
N LEU A 186 -5.21 13.57 -1.37
CA LEU A 186 -6.10 13.16 -2.48
C LEU A 186 -7.59 13.46 -2.24
N ILE A 187 -7.98 13.73 -1.00
CA ILE A 187 -9.37 14.05 -0.63
C ILE A 187 -9.53 15.46 -0.09
N CYS A 188 -8.46 16.28 -0.01
CA CYS A 188 -8.49 17.58 0.66
C CYS A 188 -9.43 18.60 -0.01
N SER A 189 -9.68 18.44 -1.31
CA SER A 189 -10.60 19.26 -2.09
C SER A 189 -12.05 18.79 -2.03
N GLN A 190 -12.33 17.65 -1.37
CA GLN A 190 -13.68 17.14 -1.25
C GLN A 190 -14.44 17.85 -0.11
N PRO A 191 -15.74 18.16 -0.28
CA PRO A 191 -16.53 18.81 0.78
C PRO A 191 -16.59 18.01 2.09
N SER A 192 -16.47 16.69 2.04
CA SER A 192 -16.45 15.80 3.20
C SER A 192 -15.11 15.74 3.93
N PHE A 193 -14.08 16.43 3.43
CA PHE A 193 -12.73 16.36 4.01
C PHE A 193 -12.67 16.71 5.50
N PRO A 194 -13.29 17.80 5.99
CA PRO A 194 -13.23 18.15 7.41
C PRO A 194 -13.78 17.05 8.31
N ASP A 195 -14.89 16.43 7.90
CA ASP A 195 -15.55 15.35 8.66
C ASP A 195 -14.70 14.08 8.72
N VAL A 196 -13.93 13.81 7.66
CA VAL A 196 -13.06 12.64 7.57
C VAL A 196 -11.74 12.87 8.30
N ILE A 197 -11.12 14.05 8.18
CA ILE A 197 -9.77 14.29 8.69
C ILE A 197 -9.73 14.51 10.21
N VAL A 198 -10.74 15.16 10.80
CA VAL A 198 -10.80 15.43 12.25
C VAL A 198 -10.62 14.19 13.13
N PRO A 199 -11.38 13.09 12.96
CA PRO A 199 -11.18 11.88 13.78
C PRO A 199 -9.81 11.24 13.56
N ILE A 200 -9.22 11.41 12.38
CA ILE A 200 -7.91 10.86 12.03
C ILE A 200 -6.79 11.67 12.68
N THR A 201 -6.86 12.99 12.61
CA THR A 201 -5.91 13.88 13.29
C THR A 201 -5.90 13.60 14.79
N HIS A 202 -7.09 13.43 15.40
CA HIS A 202 -7.18 13.06 16.81
C HIS A 202 -6.49 11.72 17.11
N ARG A 203 -6.71 10.69 16.26
CA ARG A 203 -6.03 9.38 16.39
C ARG A 203 -4.51 9.49 16.26
N VAL A 204 -4.04 10.25 15.27
CA VAL A 204 -2.62 10.51 15.03
C VAL A 204 -1.99 11.17 16.26
N ILE A 205 -2.63 12.20 16.84
CA ILE A 205 -2.17 12.89 18.05
C ILE A 205 -2.07 11.92 19.23
N LEU A 206 -3.09 11.08 19.46
CA LEU A 206 -3.05 10.07 20.53
C LEU A 206 -1.87 9.11 20.37
N MET A 207 -1.61 8.64 19.15
CA MET A 207 -0.46 7.80 18.85
C MET A 207 0.87 8.52 19.14
N SER A 208 0.97 9.81 18.80
CA SER A 208 2.12 10.65 19.14
C SER A 208 2.35 10.74 20.66
N CYS A 209 1.28 10.86 21.45
CA CYS A 209 1.35 10.89 22.91
C CYS A 209 1.82 9.56 23.53
N THR A 210 1.42 8.42 22.94
CA THR A 210 1.86 7.08 23.38
C THR A 210 3.34 6.82 23.04
N ALA A 211 3.86 7.48 22.00
CA ALA A 211 5.23 7.29 21.52
C ALA A 211 5.96 8.63 21.31
N PRO A 212 6.22 9.42 22.38
CA PRO A 212 6.71 10.80 22.29
C PRO A 212 8.11 10.94 21.67
N LYS A 213 8.88 9.84 21.58
CA LYS A 213 10.17 9.83 20.87
C LYS A 213 10.03 9.98 19.35
N TYR A 214 8.88 9.61 18.80
CA TYR A 214 8.62 9.70 17.36
C TYR A 214 7.97 11.04 17.00
N LEU A 215 7.56 11.86 17.98
CA LEU A 215 6.89 13.16 17.83
C LEU A 215 7.64 14.15 16.92
N ASN A 216 8.98 14.09 16.91
CA ASN A 216 9.81 14.96 16.06
C ASN A 216 9.58 14.70 14.55
N VAL A 217 9.23 13.48 14.17
CA VAL A 217 8.84 13.12 12.79
C VAL A 217 7.48 13.74 12.44
N PHE A 218 6.55 13.75 13.39
CA PHE A 218 5.22 14.32 13.18
C PHE A 218 5.31 15.83 12.94
N ASN A 219 6.16 16.53 13.71
CA ASN A 219 6.33 17.97 13.59
C ASN A 219 7.10 18.38 12.33
N SER A 220 8.05 17.58 11.84
CA SER A 220 8.78 17.87 10.61
C SER A 220 7.92 17.76 9.35
N HIS A 221 6.93 16.86 9.33
CA HIS A 221 6.03 16.68 8.19
C HIS A 221 4.78 17.57 8.24
N ALA A 222 4.46 18.19 9.38
CA ALA A 222 3.35 19.14 9.49
C ALA A 222 3.73 20.59 9.13
N THR A 223 5.04 20.87 8.98
CA THR A 223 5.59 22.21 8.66
C THR A 223 6.04 22.36 7.21
N GLU A 224 5.98 21.29 6.41
CA GLU A 224 6.18 21.27 4.95
C GLU A 224 4.83 21.13 4.22
#